data_AF-A0A6L8Q3M3-F1
#
_entry.id   AF-A0A6L8Q3M3-F1
#
_cell.length_a   1.000
_cell.length_b   1.000
_cell.length_c   1.000
_cell.angle_alpha   90.00
_cell.angle_beta   90.00
_cell.angle_gamma   90.00
#
_symmetry.space_group_name_H-M   'P 1'
#
loop_
_entity.id
_entity.type
_entity.pdbx_description
1 polymer ?
#
loop_
_entity_poly.entity_id
_entity_poly.type
_entity_poly.pdbx_seq_one_letter_code
_entity_poly.pdbx_strand_id
1 'polypeptide(L)'
;MPFWRRSPVPSHGSAPPHRKEDAMHEMALCRNVADIVLEEASRANAVRVSGIYLTIGYGRDIVEDLFETMLAWMLRDTIAAEAKLHLTRVPFTVQCDDCGHVFHVDVHDRSTWHCPRCSSTCYELNSGMEFYVNDIEIIGKTDLPDITA
;
A
#
# COMPACT_ATOMS: atom_id res chain seq x y z
N MET A 1 -39.56 -10.66 9.81
CA MET A 1 -39.23 -9.51 8.94
C MET A 1 -38.78 -8.35 9.84
N PRO A 2 -37.48 -7.99 9.90
CA PRO A 2 -37.09 -6.73 10.50
C PRO A 2 -36.85 -5.68 9.41
N PHE A 3 -37.50 -4.56 9.65
CA PHE A 3 -37.62 -3.37 8.85
C PHE A 3 -36.33 -2.54 8.99
N TRP A 4 -35.35 -2.77 8.11
CA TRP A 4 -34.18 -1.90 8.03
C TRP A 4 -34.62 -0.52 7.57
N ARG A 5 -34.61 0.45 8.50
CA ARG A 5 -34.78 1.87 8.20
C ARG A 5 -33.71 2.26 7.19
N ARG A 6 -34.13 2.54 5.95
CA ARG A 6 -33.29 3.24 4.97
C ARG A 6 -33.11 4.67 5.47
N SER A 7 -31.92 5.02 5.91
CA SER A 7 -31.53 6.43 5.97
C SER A 7 -31.47 6.95 4.52
N PRO A 8 -31.98 8.17 4.25
CA PRO A 8 -31.97 8.70 2.90
C PRO A 8 -30.54 9.02 2.47
N VAL A 9 -30.20 8.65 1.23
CA VAL A 9 -28.92 9.01 0.60
C VAL A 9 -28.95 10.51 0.29
N PRO A 10 -28.00 11.33 0.78
CA PRO A 10 -27.90 12.71 0.35
C PRO A 10 -27.39 12.73 -1.08
N SER A 11 -28.16 13.37 -1.96
CA SER A 11 -27.75 13.69 -3.31
C SER A 11 -26.75 14.86 -3.28
N HIS A 12 -25.66 14.72 -4.04
CA HIS A 12 -24.67 15.73 -4.45
C HIS A 12 -23.42 15.92 -3.57
N GLY A 13 -22.29 15.39 -4.07
CA GLY A 13 -21.06 16.17 -4.29
C GLY A 13 -20.24 16.62 -3.10
N SER A 14 -19.69 15.68 -2.32
CA SER A 14 -18.43 15.84 -1.59
C SER A 14 -17.92 14.47 -1.14
N ALA A 15 -16.61 14.22 -1.25
CA ALA A 15 -16.00 13.02 -0.71
C ALA A 15 -16.32 12.91 0.80
N PRO A 16 -16.64 11.72 1.31
CA PRO A 16 -17.00 11.56 2.72
C PRO A 16 -15.86 12.07 3.62
N PRO A 17 -16.17 12.71 4.77
CA PRO A 17 -15.15 13.18 5.69
C PRO A 17 -14.35 11.97 6.21
N HIS A 18 -13.03 12.01 6.04
CA HIS A 18 -12.12 10.99 6.57
C HIS A 18 -12.39 10.78 8.06
N ARG A 19 -12.61 9.53 8.48
CA ARG A 19 -12.91 9.19 9.86
C ARG A 19 -11.63 9.36 10.68
N LYS A 20 -11.72 9.76 11.95
CA LYS A 20 -10.52 9.94 12.81
C LYS A 20 -9.70 8.66 12.95
N GLU A 21 -10.34 7.49 12.88
CA GLU A 21 -9.67 6.19 12.90
C GLU A 21 -8.78 5.95 11.66
N ASP A 22 -9.17 6.45 10.48
CA ASP A 22 -8.41 6.33 9.23
C ASP A 22 -7.09 7.13 9.34
N ALA A 23 -7.16 8.37 9.86
CA ALA A 23 -5.95 9.17 10.09
C ALA A 23 -4.92 8.50 11.04
N MET A 24 -5.37 7.64 11.97
CA MET A 24 -4.48 6.91 12.87
C MET A 24 -3.91 5.63 12.23
N HIS A 25 -4.71 4.93 11.41
CA HIS A 25 -4.30 3.70 10.73
C HIS A 25 -3.19 3.98 9.71
N GLU A 26 -3.40 4.96 8.83
CA GLU A 26 -2.42 5.32 7.80
C GLU A 26 -1.16 5.94 8.43
N MET A 27 -1.29 6.72 9.52
CA MET A 27 -0.13 7.32 10.19
C MET A 27 0.78 6.26 10.79
N ALA A 28 0.21 5.19 11.36
CA ALA A 28 1.00 4.06 11.84
C ALA A 28 1.73 3.35 10.69
N LEU A 29 1.07 3.16 9.55
CA LEU A 29 1.69 2.53 8.38
C LEU A 29 2.84 3.37 7.80
N CYS A 30 2.62 4.68 7.61
CA CYS A 30 3.66 5.58 7.12
C CYS A 30 4.84 5.67 8.10
N ARG A 31 4.58 5.67 9.42
CA ARG A 31 5.64 5.64 10.44
C ARG A 31 6.48 4.38 10.34
N ASN A 32 5.84 3.21 10.22
CA ASN A 32 6.56 1.95 10.06
C ASN A 32 7.45 1.96 8.81
N VAL A 33 6.95 2.49 7.69
CA VAL A 33 7.76 2.62 6.45
C VAL A 33 8.93 3.58 6.66
N ALA A 34 8.71 4.74 7.27
CA ALA A 34 9.77 5.70 7.56
C ALA A 34 10.87 5.09 8.46
N ASP A 35 10.47 4.39 9.52
CA ASP A 35 11.39 3.74 10.43
C ASP A 35 12.24 2.67 9.72
N ILE A 36 11.63 1.81 8.90
CA ILE A 36 12.34 0.81 8.08
C ILE A 36 13.34 1.48 7.14
N VAL A 37 12.90 2.52 6.41
CA VAL A 37 13.75 3.20 5.42
C VAL A 37 14.97 3.83 6.09
N LEU A 38 14.78 4.51 7.21
CA LEU A 38 15.85 5.19 7.93
C LEU A 38 16.80 4.21 8.61
N GLU A 39 16.28 3.11 9.15
CA GLU A 39 17.10 2.06 9.77
C GLU A 39 18.00 1.40 8.72
N GLU A 40 17.45 0.97 7.59
CA GLU A 40 18.22 0.32 6.52
C GLU A 40 19.22 1.28 5.85
N ALA A 41 18.82 2.54 5.61
CA ALA A 41 19.74 3.55 5.08
C ALA A 41 20.91 3.82 6.04
N SER A 42 20.64 3.85 7.35
CA SER A 42 21.66 3.99 8.39
C SER A 42 22.63 2.79 8.39
N ARG A 43 22.10 1.56 8.36
CA ARG A 43 22.90 0.32 8.27
C ARG A 43 23.82 0.31 7.04
N ALA A 44 23.34 0.88 5.92
CA ALA A 44 24.10 1.00 4.69
C ALA A 44 25.06 2.21 4.65
N ASN A 45 25.15 3.01 5.72
CA ASN A 45 25.92 4.26 5.77
C ASN A 45 25.58 5.24 4.64
N ALA A 46 24.31 5.28 4.25
CA ALA A 46 23.81 6.20 3.23
C ALA A 46 23.95 7.66 3.68
N VAL A 47 24.29 8.55 2.75
CA VAL A 47 24.22 10.00 2.96
C VAL A 47 22.90 10.59 2.48
N ARG A 48 22.21 9.88 1.59
CA ARG A 48 20.89 10.25 1.06
C ARG A 48 20.11 9.00 0.62
N VAL A 49 18.79 9.03 0.80
CA VAL A 49 17.85 8.10 0.16
C VAL A 49 17.20 8.82 -1.02
N SER A 50 17.28 8.26 -2.23
CA SER A 50 16.70 8.83 -3.45
C SER A 50 15.38 8.20 -3.86
N GLY A 51 15.11 6.96 -3.44
CA GLY A 51 13.94 6.20 -3.85
C GLY A 51 13.49 5.20 -2.79
N ILE A 52 12.18 5.08 -2.61
CA ILE A 52 11.51 4.11 -1.74
C ILE A 52 10.54 3.33 -2.60
N TYR A 53 10.73 2.01 -2.71
CA TYR A 53 9.85 1.14 -3.49
C TYR A 53 8.96 0.35 -2.53
N LEU A 54 7.64 0.54 -2.63
CA LEU A 54 6.68 -0.03 -1.69
C LEU A 54 5.60 -0.81 -2.46
N THR A 55 5.40 -2.07 -2.09
CA THR A 55 4.29 -2.88 -2.60
C THR A 55 3.11 -2.81 -1.64
N ILE A 56 1.93 -2.51 -2.18
CA ILE A 56 0.68 -2.44 -1.42
C ILE A 56 -0.41 -3.21 -2.15
N GLY A 57 -1.02 -4.17 -1.46
CA GLY A 57 -2.19 -4.89 -1.94
C GLY A 57 -3.47 -4.03 -1.86
N TYR A 58 -4.40 -4.24 -2.80
CA TYR A 58 -5.68 -3.52 -2.83
C TYR A 58 -6.52 -3.68 -1.56
N GLY A 59 -6.35 -4.79 -0.83
CA GLY A 59 -7.03 -5.04 0.44
C GLY A 59 -6.51 -4.27 1.63
N ARG A 60 -5.46 -3.46 1.45
CA ARG A 60 -5.01 -2.53 2.49
C ARG A 60 -5.84 -1.24 2.53
N ASP A 61 -6.68 -1.00 1.53
CA ASP A 61 -7.57 0.17 1.43
C ASP A 61 -6.86 1.52 1.66
N ILE A 62 -5.59 1.60 1.24
CA ILE A 62 -4.76 2.79 1.41
C ILE A 62 -5.06 3.80 0.30
N VAL A 63 -5.37 5.03 0.69
CA VAL A 63 -5.46 6.20 -0.20
C VAL A 63 -4.06 6.70 -0.52
N GLU A 64 -3.61 6.48 -1.76
CA GLU A 64 -2.21 6.71 -2.19
C GLU A 64 -1.76 8.16 -1.99
N ASP A 65 -2.54 9.14 -2.44
CA ASP A 65 -2.20 10.58 -2.31
C ASP A 65 -2.00 11.01 -0.84
N LEU A 66 -2.83 10.48 0.06
CA LEU A 66 -2.74 10.76 1.50
C LEU A 66 -1.49 10.11 2.10
N PHE A 67 -1.24 8.85 1.73
CA PHE A 67 -0.08 8.09 2.18
C PHE A 67 1.23 8.76 1.75
N GLU A 68 1.34 9.15 0.47
CA GLU A 68 2.52 9.82 -0.07
C GLU A 68 2.79 11.14 0.66
N THR A 69 1.75 11.98 0.81
CA THR A 69 1.87 13.27 1.50
C THR A 69 2.31 13.11 2.95
N MET A 70 1.73 12.14 3.66
CA MET A 70 2.04 11.89 5.07
C MET A 70 3.42 11.27 5.26
N LEU A 71 3.84 10.35 4.39
CA LEU A 71 5.18 9.78 4.42
C LEU A 71 6.22 10.87 4.14
N ALA A 72 6.03 11.68 3.11
CA ALA A 72 6.90 12.82 2.80
C ALA A 72 7.02 13.77 4.00
N TRP A 73 5.89 14.08 4.67
CA TRP A 73 5.91 14.90 5.87
C TRP A 73 6.72 14.27 7.01
N MET A 74 6.67 12.95 7.21
CA MET A 74 7.47 12.26 8.23
C MET A 74 8.98 12.27 7.91
N LEU A 75 9.35 12.22 6.64
CA LEU A 75 10.75 12.13 6.20
C LEU A 75 11.44 13.49 6.02
N ARG A 76 10.70 14.60 6.03
CA ARG A 76 11.18 15.95 5.68
C ARG A 76 12.45 16.44 6.41
N ASP A 77 12.69 15.96 7.63
CA ASP A 77 13.82 16.38 8.48
C ASP A 77 14.89 15.28 8.56
N THR A 78 14.99 14.42 7.53
CA THR A 78 15.86 13.23 7.48
C THR A 78 16.65 13.13 6.17
N ILE A 79 17.57 12.16 6.06
CA ILE A 79 18.32 11.87 4.82
C ILE A 79 17.44 11.36 3.66
N ALA A 80 16.16 11.10 3.92
CA ALA A 80 15.16 10.66 2.95
C ALA A 80 14.14 11.75 2.58
N ALA A 81 14.37 13.01 2.95
CA ALA A 81 13.45 14.11 2.69
C ALA A 81 13.12 14.32 1.20
N GLU A 82 14.06 13.97 0.30
CA GLU A 82 13.91 14.08 -1.15
C GLU A 82 13.62 12.73 -1.84
N ALA A 83 13.36 11.68 -1.08
CA ALA A 83 13.14 10.35 -1.64
C ALA A 83 11.84 10.29 -2.45
N LYS A 84 11.90 9.71 -3.65
CA LYS A 84 10.71 9.44 -4.46
C LYS A 84 10.04 8.16 -4.01
N LEU A 85 8.73 8.20 -3.79
CA LEU A 85 7.95 7.00 -3.48
C LEU A 85 7.50 6.34 -4.79
N HIS A 86 7.82 5.06 -4.95
CA HIS A 86 7.40 4.22 -6.05
C HIS A 86 6.44 3.15 -5.53
N LEU A 87 5.16 3.27 -5.88
CA LEU A 87 4.13 2.33 -5.45
C LEU A 87 3.90 1.24 -6.48
N THR A 88 3.89 -0.02 -6.03
CA THR A 88 3.40 -1.17 -6.80
C THR A 88 2.12 -1.67 -6.16
N ARG A 89 1.05 -1.79 -6.97
CA ARG A 89 -0.25 -2.24 -6.48
C ARG A 89 -0.51 -3.70 -6.85
N VAL A 90 -0.94 -4.48 -5.86
CA VAL A 90 -1.25 -5.90 -6.06
C VAL A 90 -2.77 -6.12 -6.01
N PRO A 91 -3.37 -6.64 -7.08
CA PRO A 91 -4.81 -6.88 -7.13
C PRO A 91 -5.21 -8.06 -6.24
N PHE A 92 -6.49 -8.11 -5.90
CA PHE A 92 -7.09 -9.27 -5.26
C PHE A 92 -7.13 -10.47 -6.19
N THR A 93 -6.57 -11.59 -5.74
CA THR A 93 -6.77 -12.90 -6.36
C THR A 93 -7.08 -13.92 -5.29
N VAL A 94 -7.75 -14.99 -5.70
CA VAL A 94 -8.02 -16.17 -4.87
C VAL A 94 -7.46 -17.41 -5.56
N GLN A 95 -7.08 -18.41 -4.78
CA GLN A 95 -6.65 -19.72 -5.26
C GLN A 95 -7.74 -20.75 -4.98
N CYS A 96 -8.20 -21.46 -6.00
CA CYS A 96 -9.18 -22.53 -5.84
C CYS A 96 -8.60 -23.73 -5.09
N ASP A 97 -9.26 -24.15 -4.02
CA ASP A 97 -8.82 -25.29 -3.20
C ASP A 97 -8.97 -26.62 -3.94
N ASP A 98 -9.95 -26.71 -4.85
CA ASP A 98 -10.27 -27.95 -5.56
C ASP A 98 -9.37 -28.21 -6.77
N CYS A 99 -8.92 -27.15 -7.47
CA CYS A 99 -8.16 -27.30 -8.72
C CYS A 99 -6.87 -26.47 -8.81
N GLY A 100 -6.56 -25.69 -7.77
CA GLY A 100 -5.36 -24.86 -7.67
C GLY A 100 -5.32 -23.64 -8.60
N HIS A 101 -6.38 -23.37 -9.37
CA HIS A 101 -6.40 -22.24 -10.29
C HIS A 101 -6.51 -20.91 -9.53
N VAL A 102 -5.64 -19.95 -9.85
CA VAL A 102 -5.67 -18.59 -9.32
C VAL A 102 -6.50 -17.70 -10.24
N PHE A 103 -7.45 -16.96 -9.68
CA PHE A 103 -8.34 -16.09 -10.44
C PHE A 103 -8.77 -14.85 -9.64
N HIS A 104 -9.33 -13.86 -10.33
CA HIS A 104 -9.85 -12.64 -9.70
C HIS A 104 -11.29 -12.83 -9.24
N VAL A 105 -11.61 -12.24 -8.09
CA VAL A 105 -12.97 -12.12 -7.57
C VAL A 105 -13.30 -10.64 -7.44
N ASP A 106 -14.36 -10.21 -8.11
CA ASP A 106 -14.96 -8.90 -7.90
C ASP A 106 -16.04 -9.02 -6.82
N VAL A 107 -15.83 -8.34 -5.69
CA VAL A 107 -16.76 -8.34 -4.56
C VAL A 107 -18.13 -7.74 -4.89
N HIS A 108 -18.24 -6.98 -5.99
CA HIS A 108 -19.47 -6.38 -6.49
C HIS A 108 -20.13 -7.20 -7.59
N ASP A 109 -19.42 -8.15 -8.22
CA ASP A 109 -19.96 -9.04 -9.25
C ASP A 109 -19.86 -10.52 -8.84
N ARG A 110 -20.98 -11.05 -8.35
CA ARG A 110 -21.14 -12.46 -7.95
C ARG A 110 -20.87 -13.46 -9.06
N SER A 111 -20.96 -13.07 -10.33
CA SER A 111 -20.66 -13.98 -11.44
C SER A 111 -19.19 -14.43 -11.42
N THR A 112 -18.31 -13.60 -10.84
CA THR A 112 -16.87 -13.87 -10.70
C THR A 112 -16.52 -14.78 -9.51
N TRP A 113 -17.49 -15.14 -8.67
CA TRP A 113 -17.27 -15.88 -7.42
C TRP A 113 -17.18 -17.40 -7.61
N HIS A 114 -17.03 -17.87 -8.84
CA HIS A 114 -16.87 -19.29 -9.15
C HIS A 114 -15.56 -19.47 -9.90
N CYS A 115 -14.81 -20.51 -9.55
CA CYS A 115 -13.59 -20.84 -10.27
C CYS A 115 -13.91 -21.05 -11.75
N PRO A 116 -13.28 -20.30 -12.67
CA PRO A 116 -13.58 -20.42 -14.11
C PRO A 116 -13.15 -21.77 -14.70
N ARG A 117 -12.38 -22.57 -13.96
CA ARG A 117 -11.87 -23.87 -14.40
C ARG A 117 -12.71 -25.06 -13.95
N CYS A 118 -13.17 -25.07 -12.70
CA CYS A 118 -13.90 -26.21 -12.12
C CYS A 118 -15.27 -25.84 -11.53
N SER A 119 -15.66 -24.57 -11.61
CA SER A 119 -16.91 -24.02 -11.06
C SER A 119 -17.05 -24.10 -9.54
N SER A 120 -16.01 -24.52 -8.81
CA SER A 120 -15.99 -24.51 -7.36
C SER A 120 -16.13 -23.10 -6.79
N THR A 121 -16.76 -23.00 -5.62
CA THR A 121 -16.82 -21.79 -4.79
C THR A 121 -15.89 -21.87 -3.57
N CYS A 122 -15.08 -22.92 -3.48
CA CYS A 122 -14.09 -23.11 -2.43
C CYS A 122 -12.74 -22.58 -2.92
N TYR A 123 -12.30 -21.49 -2.30
CA TYR A 123 -11.03 -20.84 -2.59
C TYR A 123 -10.61 -19.97 -1.40
N GLU A 124 -9.31 -19.78 -1.27
CA GLU A 124 -8.72 -18.88 -0.29
C GLU A 124 -8.07 -17.66 -0.94
N LEU A 125 -7.86 -16.61 -0.14
CA LEU A 125 -7.20 -15.40 -0.59
C LEU A 125 -5.74 -15.69 -0.96
N ASN A 126 -5.35 -15.36 -2.19
CA ASN A 126 -4.02 -15.64 -2.72
C ASN A 126 -3.15 -14.37 -2.83
N SER A 127 -3.73 -13.22 -3.16
CA SER A 127 -3.01 -11.94 -3.22
C SER A 127 -3.92 -10.76 -2.90
N GLY A 128 -3.32 -9.59 -2.67
CA GLY A 128 -4.01 -8.33 -2.43
C GLY A 128 -3.89 -7.83 -0.99
N MET A 129 -3.12 -8.49 -0.12
CA MET A 129 -2.88 -8.08 1.27
C MET A 129 -1.45 -7.60 1.54
N GLU A 130 -0.66 -7.44 0.49
CA GLU A 130 0.75 -7.07 0.53
C GLU A 130 0.94 -5.71 1.18
N PHE A 131 2.00 -5.57 1.97
CA PHE A 131 2.48 -4.28 2.48
C PHE A 131 3.92 -4.44 2.94
N TYR A 132 4.86 -4.15 2.06
CA TYR A 132 6.30 -4.27 2.36
C TYR A 132 7.13 -3.35 1.47
N VAL A 133 8.25 -2.87 2.02
CA VAL A 133 9.26 -2.11 1.28
C VAL A 133 10.05 -3.13 0.45
N ASN A 134 10.05 -2.97 -0.87
CA ASN A 134 10.77 -3.82 -1.81
C ASN A 134 12.26 -3.48 -1.80
N ASP A 135 12.54 -2.18 -1.98
CA ASP A 135 13.87 -1.66 -2.23
C ASP A 135 13.98 -0.23 -1.71
N ILE A 136 15.21 0.16 -1.36
CA ILE A 136 15.58 1.51 -0.95
C ILE A 136 16.80 1.92 -1.77
N GLU A 137 16.63 2.93 -2.62
CA GLU A 137 17.73 3.51 -3.36
C GLU A 137 18.47 4.52 -2.49
N ILE A 138 19.78 4.33 -2.38
CA ILE A 138 20.65 5.14 -1.54
C ILE A 138 21.84 5.67 -2.33
N ILE A 139 22.42 6.76 -1.81
CA ILE A 139 23.71 7.28 -2.24
C ILE A 139 24.65 7.15 -1.05
N GLY A 140 25.76 6.45 -1.24
CA GLY A 140 26.80 6.30 -0.23
C GLY A 140 27.83 7.44 -0.29
N LYS A 141 28.76 7.45 0.67
CA LYS A 141 29.88 8.41 0.65
C LYS A 141 30.81 8.24 -0.55
N THR A 142 30.89 7.04 -1.13
CA THR A 142 31.81 6.71 -2.24
C THR A 142 31.30 7.17 -3.61
N ASP A 143 30.01 7.53 -3.71
CA ASP A 143 29.36 7.94 -4.97
C ASP A 143 29.38 9.46 -5.19
N LEU A 144 29.98 10.22 -4.26
CA LEU A 144 30.24 11.64 -4.43
C LEU A 144 31.58 11.81 -5.18
N PRO A 145 31.61 12.54 -6.31
CA PRO A 145 32.89 12.89 -6.92
C PRO A 145 33.68 13.72 -5.92
N ASP A 146 34.95 13.35 -5.72
CA ASP A 146 35.88 14.03 -4.83
C ASP A 146 36.12 15.46 -5.34
N ILE A 147 35.29 16.41 -4.91
CA ILE A 147 35.51 17.85 -5.14
C ILE A 147 36.50 18.35 -4.09
N THR A 148 37.74 17.88 -4.21
CA THR A 148 38.92 18.52 -3.62
C THR A 148 39.91 18.87 -4.74
N ALA A 149 39.80 20.11 -5.24
CA ALA A 149 40.88 20.85 -5.90
C ALA A 149 40.61 22.36 -5.80
#